data_AF-D5PGH2-F1
#
_entry.id   AF-D5PGH2-F1
#
_cell.length_a   1.000
_cell.length_b   1.000
_cell.length_c   1.000
_cell.angle_alpha   90.00
_cell.angle_beta   90.00
_cell.angle_gamma   90.00
#
_symmetry.space_group_name_H-M   'P 1'
#
loop_
_entity.id
_entity.type
_entity.pdbx_description
1 polymer ?
#
loop_
_entity_poly.entity_id
_entity_poly.type
_entity_poly.pdbx_seq_one_letter_code
_entity_poly.pdbx_strand_id
1 'polypeptide(L)'
;MTGCTAARTVGPSGCGALARAGRSRLRADLTAPAEPGGCDCARCCPPPLTDIEAQRALRHVPNRDAVAYAQGELSLVSLYGCDDCGGWVPTFTESAAR
;
A
#
# COMPACT_ATOMS: atom_id res chain seq x y z
N MET A 1 -24.96 25.73 14.61
CA MET A 1 -24.54 24.42 15.14
C MET A 1 -23.05 24.28 14.91
N THR A 2 -22.36 24.02 16.01
CA THR A 2 -20.92 23.98 16.25
C THR A 2 -20.16 23.12 15.24
N GLY A 3 -19.05 23.65 14.72
CA GLY A 3 -18.19 23.01 13.75
C GLY A 3 -17.43 21.79 14.29
N CYS A 4 -17.19 20.82 13.41
CA CYS A 4 -16.18 19.79 13.60
C CYS A 4 -14.92 20.21 12.83
N THR A 5 -14.07 20.98 13.51
CA THR A 5 -12.71 21.27 13.05
C THR A 5 -11.89 19.99 13.15
N ALA A 6 -11.76 19.26 12.04
CA ALA A 6 -10.82 18.15 11.96
C ALA A 6 -9.40 18.72 12.07
N ALA A 7 -8.73 18.39 13.18
CA ALA A 7 -7.35 18.76 13.44
C ALA A 7 -6.45 18.26 12.31
N ARG A 8 -6.07 19.17 11.41
CA ARG A 8 -5.00 18.95 10.46
C ARG A 8 -3.70 19.00 11.22
N THR A 9 -3.21 17.87 11.71
CA THR A 9 -1.82 17.74 12.13
C THR A 9 -0.95 17.86 10.89
N VAL A 10 -0.52 19.09 10.59
CA VAL A 10 0.54 19.38 9.63
C VAL A 10 1.84 18.88 10.29
N GLY A 11 2.15 17.60 10.10
CA GLY A 11 3.55 17.19 10.08
C GLY A 11 4.30 18.00 9.02
N PRO A 12 5.64 18.09 9.06
CA PRO A 12 6.42 18.91 8.13
C PRO A 12 5.89 18.75 6.70
N SER A 13 5.64 19.88 6.04
CA SER A 13 4.67 20.10 4.95
C SER A 13 4.79 19.22 3.70
N GLY A 14 5.65 18.20 3.67
CA GLY A 14 5.77 17.19 2.61
C GLY A 14 5.39 15.76 3.04
N CYS A 15 5.53 15.39 4.32
CA CYS A 15 5.43 13.97 4.74
C CYS A 15 4.02 13.40 4.56
N GLY A 16 2.98 14.19 4.85
CA GLY A 16 1.59 13.77 4.67
C GLY A 16 1.18 13.63 3.21
N ALA A 17 1.73 14.46 2.32
CA ALA A 17 1.48 14.36 0.88
C ALA A 17 2.17 13.14 0.27
N LEU A 18 3.44 12.90 0.63
CA LEU A 18 4.20 11.73 0.18
C LEU A 18 3.58 10.43 0.66
N ALA A 19 3.14 10.34 1.92
CA ALA A 19 2.45 9.16 2.43
C ALA A 19 1.13 8.87 1.67
N ARG A 20 0.41 9.91 1.21
CA ARG A 20 -0.77 9.72 0.36
C ARG A 20 -0.38 9.26 -1.05
N ALA A 21 0.66 9.84 -1.64
CA ALA A 21 1.15 9.44 -2.94
C ALA A 21 1.59 7.96 -2.94
N GLY A 22 2.34 7.53 -1.92
CA GLY A 22 2.75 6.14 -1.77
C GLY A 22 1.59 5.17 -1.59
N ARG A 23 0.59 5.52 -0.76
CA ARG A 23 -0.64 4.73 -0.64
C ARG A 23 -1.44 4.67 -1.95
N SER A 24 -1.48 5.76 -2.71
CA SER A 24 -2.14 5.77 -4.03
C SER A 24 -1.43 4.87 -5.02
N ARG A 25 -0.09 4.89 -5.03
CA ARG A 25 0.73 4.01 -5.88
C ARG A 25 0.53 2.55 -5.48
N LEU A 26 0.67 2.24 -4.20
CA LEU A 26 0.48 0.88 -3.69
C LEU A 26 -0.92 0.35 -3.97
N ARG A 27 -1.96 1.18 -3.87
CA ARG A 27 -3.32 0.81 -4.28
C ARG A 27 -3.37 0.41 -5.75
N ALA A 28 -2.80 1.22 -6.63
CA ALA A 28 -2.77 0.92 -8.05
C ALA A 28 -2.09 -0.43 -8.29
N ASP A 29 -0.95 -0.68 -7.66
CA ASP A 29 -0.18 -1.92 -7.78
C ASP A 29 -0.98 -3.15 -7.27
N LEU A 30 -1.69 -3.02 -6.14
CA LEU A 30 -2.51 -4.12 -5.57
C LEU A 30 -3.74 -4.45 -6.43
N THR A 31 -4.28 -3.46 -7.15
CA THR A 31 -5.45 -3.64 -8.03
C THR A 31 -5.09 -3.95 -9.47
N ALA A 32 -3.80 -3.85 -9.83
CA ALA A 32 -3.30 -4.19 -11.15
C ALA A 32 -3.11 -5.71 -11.26
N PRO A 33 -3.45 -6.32 -12.41
CA PRO A 33 -3.13 -7.72 -12.64
C PRO A 33 -1.61 -7.93 -12.51
N ALA A 34 -1.22 -9.00 -11.82
CA ALA A 34 0.19 -9.37 -11.71
C ALA A 34 0.76 -9.68 -13.10
N GLU A 35 1.95 -9.16 -13.39
CA GLU A 35 2.69 -9.53 -14.60
C GLU A 35 3.06 -11.02 -14.53
N PRO A 36 2.82 -11.80 -15.60
CA PRO A 36 3.04 -13.23 -15.58
C PRO A 36 4.53 -13.57 -15.42
N GLY A 37 4.87 -14.23 -14.32
CA GLY A 37 6.21 -14.75 -14.02
C GLY A 37 6.59 -16.00 -14.83
N GLY A 38 6.18 -16.07 -16.11
CA GLY A 38 6.43 -17.19 -17.02
C GLY A 38 5.32 -18.26 -17.08
N CYS A 39 4.25 -18.11 -16.29
CA CYS A 39 3.12 -19.04 -16.28
C CYS A 39 1.82 -18.34 -15.84
N ASP A 40 0.66 -18.65 -16.45
CA ASP A 40 -0.63 -17.99 -16.14
C ASP A 40 -1.45 -18.68 -15.02
N CYS A 41 -0.82 -19.56 -14.22
CA CYS A 41 -1.56 -20.23 -13.17
C CYS A 41 -1.87 -19.27 -12.01
N ALA A 42 -2.95 -19.51 -11.25
CA ALA A 42 -3.35 -18.66 -10.12
C ALA A 42 -2.29 -18.51 -9.02
N ARG A 43 -1.26 -19.36 -9.01
CA ARG A 43 -0.10 -19.25 -8.12
C ARG A 43 0.99 -18.31 -8.65
N CYS A 44 1.20 -18.28 -9.97
CA CYS A 44 2.14 -17.38 -10.66
C CYS A 44 1.51 -15.99 -10.85
N CYS A 45 0.21 -15.95 -11.12
CA CYS A 45 -0.58 -14.75 -11.38
C CYS A 45 -1.80 -14.74 -10.43
N PRO A 46 -1.59 -14.42 -9.14
CA PRO A 46 -2.73 -14.27 -8.25
C PRO A 46 -3.67 -13.18 -8.78
N PRO A 47 -4.98 -13.35 -8.62
CA PRO A 47 -5.92 -12.32 -9.05
C PRO A 47 -5.63 -11.01 -8.30
N PRO A 48 -5.77 -9.85 -8.97
CA PRO A 48 -5.63 -8.56 -8.31
C PRO A 48 -6.65 -8.43 -7.18
N LEU A 49 -6.29 -7.67 -6.15
CA LEU A 49 -7.21 -7.35 -5.07
C LEU A 49 -8.33 -6.47 -5.61
N THR A 50 -9.53 -6.63 -5.04
CA THR A 50 -10.58 -5.65 -5.24
C THR A 50 -10.19 -4.31 -4.61
N ASP A 51 -10.84 -3.24 -5.08
CA ASP A 51 -10.60 -1.90 -4.55
C ASP A 51 -10.79 -1.80 -3.03
N ILE A 52 -11.80 -2.52 -2.51
CA ILE A 52 -12.14 -2.56 -1.09
C ILE A 52 -11.06 -3.31 -0.30
N GLU A 53 -10.59 -4.44 -0.81
CA GLU A 53 -9.50 -5.21 -0.18
C GLU A 53 -8.20 -4.40 -0.16
N ALA A 54 -7.87 -3.71 -1.26
CA ALA A 54 -6.73 -2.81 -1.31
C ALA A 54 -6.86 -1.70 -0.26
N GLN A 55 -8.01 -1.04 -0.13
CA GLN A 55 -8.22 -0.02 0.90
C GLN A 55 -8.06 -0.55 2.32
N ARG A 56 -8.51 -1.78 2.59
CA ARG A 56 -8.32 -2.44 3.89
C ARG A 56 -6.84 -2.71 4.13
N ALA A 57 -6.11 -3.17 3.12
CA ALA A 57 -4.68 -3.43 3.21
C ALA A 57 -3.86 -2.18 3.54
N LEU A 58 -4.21 -1.03 2.98
CA LEU A 58 -3.55 0.25 3.25
C LEU A 58 -3.64 0.70 4.72
N ARG A 59 -4.56 0.14 5.51
CA ARG A 59 -4.66 0.43 6.97
C ARG A 59 -3.49 -0.15 7.75
N HIS A 60 -2.86 -1.20 7.23
CA HIS A 60 -1.68 -1.82 7.82
C HIS A 60 -0.37 -1.13 7.41
N VAL A 61 -0.43 -0.14 6.50
CA VAL A 61 0.76 0.54 5.98
C VAL A 61 1.02 1.82 6.80
N PRO A 62 2.07 1.85 7.64
CA PRO A 62 2.42 3.04 8.38
C PRO A 62 2.87 4.16 7.44
N ASN A 63 2.78 5.41 7.89
CA ASN A 63 3.15 6.56 7.07
C ASN A 63 4.61 6.51 6.58
N ARG A 64 5.54 5.95 7.37
CA ARG A 64 6.94 5.79 7.00
C ARG A 64 7.08 4.91 5.75
N ASP A 65 6.48 3.73 5.77
CA ASP A 65 6.57 2.77 4.67
C ASP A 65 5.86 3.29 3.43
N ALA A 66 4.73 3.98 3.61
CA ALA A 66 4.06 4.65 2.51
C ALA A 66 4.98 5.72 1.86
N VAL A 67 5.71 6.50 2.64
CA VAL A 67 6.68 7.48 2.10
C VAL A 67 7.84 6.78 1.39
N ALA A 68 8.45 5.77 2.01
CA ALA A 68 9.55 5.00 1.42
C ALA A 68 9.13 4.31 0.11
N TYR A 69 7.91 3.76 0.06
CA TYR A 69 7.31 3.21 -1.15
C TYR A 69 7.09 4.27 -2.24
N ALA A 70 6.63 5.47 -1.85
CA ALA A 70 6.49 6.59 -2.79
C ALA A 70 7.85 6.98 -3.42
N GLN A 71 8.91 6.94 -2.62
CA GLN A 71 10.28 7.26 -3.04
C GLN A 71 10.97 6.11 -3.81
N GLY A 72 10.35 4.92 -3.85
CA GLY A 72 10.93 3.74 -4.47
C GLY A 72 11.98 3.02 -3.63
N GLU A 73 12.13 3.40 -2.35
CA GLU A 73 13.03 2.75 -1.38
C GLU A 73 12.49 1.39 -0.93
N LEU A 74 11.17 1.19 -1.01
CA LEU A 74 10.52 -0.10 -0.76
C LEU A 74 9.85 -0.65 -2.01
N SER A 75 9.88 -1.97 -2.15
CA SER A 75 9.14 -2.74 -3.15
C SER A 75 8.23 -3.76 -2.46
N LEU A 76 7.01 -3.92 -2.99
CA LEU A 76 6.05 -4.91 -2.51
C LEU A 76 6.51 -6.31 -2.95
N VAL A 77 6.59 -7.26 -2.02
CA VAL A 77 7.04 -8.63 -2.32
C VAL A 77 5.96 -9.68 -2.09
N SER A 78 5.07 -9.46 -1.12
CA SER A 78 4.02 -10.41 -0.79
C SER A 78 2.92 -9.76 0.05
N LEU A 79 1.82 -10.51 0.20
CA LEU A 79 0.71 -10.19 1.08
C LEU A 79 0.47 -11.40 1.98
N TYR A 80 0.10 -11.15 3.23
CA TYR A 80 -0.39 -12.20 4.13
C TYR A 80 -1.71 -11.76 4.76
N GLY A 81 -2.51 -12.73 5.25
CA GLY A 81 -3.76 -12.44 5.94
C GLY A 81 -3.51 -11.94 7.36
N CYS A 82 -4.18 -10.86 7.75
CA CYS A 82 -4.24 -10.42 9.14
C CYS A 82 -5.27 -11.24 9.90
N ASP A 83 -4.84 -11.96 10.93
CA ASP A 83 -5.73 -12.80 11.75
C ASP A 83 -6.77 -11.97 12.53
N ASP A 84 -6.47 -10.72 12.87
CA ASP A 84 -7.35 -9.87 13.68
C ASP A 84 -8.52 -9.27 12.88
N CYS A 85 -8.26 -8.82 11.65
CA CYS A 85 -9.25 -8.08 10.85
C CYS A 85 -9.66 -8.80 9.55
N GLY A 86 -9.01 -9.93 9.23
CA GLY A 86 -9.21 -10.67 7.98
C GLY A 86 -8.77 -9.93 6.72
N GLY A 87 -8.04 -8.82 6.85
CA GLY A 87 -7.53 -8.02 5.74
C GLY A 87 -6.15 -8.49 5.26
N TRP A 88 -5.73 -8.02 4.09
CA TRP A 88 -4.37 -8.28 3.59
C TRP A 88 -3.36 -7.33 4.24
N VAL A 89 -2.18 -7.84 4.59
CA VAL A 89 -1.06 -7.04 5.09
C VAL A 89 0.07 -7.06 4.06
N PRO A 90 0.42 -5.90 3.50
CA PRO A 90 1.56 -5.78 2.60
C PRO A 90 2.89 -6.07 3.30
N THR A 91 3.75 -6.85 2.65
CA THR A 91 5.14 -7.06 3.07
C THR A 91 6.06 -6.42 2.04
N PHE A 92 7.02 -5.64 2.54
CA PHE A 92 7.97 -4.91 1.72
C PHE A 92 9.39 -5.45 1.89
N THR A 93 10.21 -5.25 0.86
CA THR A 93 11.67 -5.33 0.94
C THR A 93 12.27 -3.99 0.58
N GLU A 94 13.48 -3.72 1.05
CA GLU A 94 14.28 -2.62 0.50
C GLU A 94 14.48 -2.86 -0.99
N SER A 95 14.15 -1.85 -1.79
CA SER A 95 14.52 -1.83 -3.18
C SER A 95 16.04 -1.71 -3.26
N ALA A 96 16.68 -2.47 -4.13
CA ALA A 96 18.06 -2.21 -4.50
C ALA A 96 18.10 -0.86 -5.24
N ALA A 97 18.15 0.24 -4.50
CA ALA A 97 18.36 1.56 -5.03
C ALA A 97 19.67 1.54 -5.82
N ARG A 98 19.58 1.89 -7.10
CA ARG A 98 20.71 1.97 -8.02
C ARG A 98 21.32 3.36 -7.97
#